data_AF-V9ERT6-F1
#
_entry.id   AF-V9ERT6-F1
#
_cell.length_a   1.000
_cell.length_b   1.000
_cell.length_c   1.000
_cell.angle_alpha   90.00
_cell.angle_beta   90.00
_cell.angle_gamma   90.00
#
_symmetry.space_group_name_H-M   'P 1'
#
loop_
_entity.id
_entity.type
_entity.pdbx_description
1 polymer ?
#
loop_
_entity_poly.entity_id
_entity_poly.type
_entity_poly.pdbx_seq_one_letter_code
_entity_poly.pdbx_strand_id
1 'polypeptide(L)'
;MTTTKVSFSAVNDDCSGPHTRDPTPYIRAPDTHVPINDQESSQYLQADHHELTKRRLFVTYNTHLRECLAEFLATVLAITFGLGGIAQNALWNGGGDTMTVSVGWGVAVMLGTFVADSVSGAQIISVITVTNAVYGRMPWWKVPGYMVAQILGAFVGAALIYVLNAQKIRREDPNQETMYRLFITYARDGVSNYTAFYTEVPSVCVYHVGFLRHQGQTQPLAWQ
;
A
#
# COMPACT_ATOMS: atom_id res chain seq x y z
N MET A 1 15.73 -26.59 8.56
CA MET A 1 15.01 -25.38 8.11
C MET A 1 14.24 -25.78 6.87
N THR A 2 13.01 -26.25 7.05
CA THR A 2 12.25 -26.91 5.98
C THR A 2 11.09 -25.99 5.61
N THR A 3 11.14 -25.50 4.38
CA THR A 3 10.10 -24.73 3.69
C THR A 3 8.83 -25.55 3.54
N THR A 4 7.72 -25.10 4.14
CA THR A 4 6.41 -25.67 3.86
C THR A 4 5.85 -25.03 2.59
N LYS A 5 5.84 -25.82 1.52
CA LYS A 5 5.21 -25.54 0.23
C LYS A 5 3.70 -25.78 0.42
N VAL A 6 2.87 -24.75 0.28
CA VAL A 6 1.41 -24.92 0.28
C VAL A 6 0.99 -25.32 -1.13
N SER A 7 0.55 -26.57 -1.27
CA SER A 7 -0.06 -27.11 -2.49
C SER A 7 -1.57 -26.89 -2.39
N PHE A 8 -2.16 -26.25 -3.39
CA PHE A 8 -3.62 -26.16 -3.52
C PHE A 8 -4.09 -27.41 -4.27
N SER A 9 -4.72 -28.34 -3.56
CA SER A 9 -5.46 -29.43 -4.20
C SER A 9 -6.85 -28.94 -4.56
N ALA A 10 -7.20 -29.09 -5.83
CA ALA A 10 -8.56 -28.91 -6.32
C ALA A 10 -9.53 -29.79 -5.53
N VAL A 11 -10.67 -29.19 -5.14
CA VAL A 11 -11.84 -29.92 -4.67
C VAL A 11 -12.36 -30.71 -5.87
N ASN A 12 -12.14 -32.03 -5.83
CA ASN A 12 -12.85 -32.96 -6.69
C ASN A 12 -14.25 -33.14 -6.10
N ASP A 13 -15.25 -32.90 -6.94
CA ASP A 13 -16.61 -33.35 -6.74
C ASP A 13 -16.62 -34.88 -6.69
N ASP A 14 -16.97 -35.45 -5.53
CA ASP A 14 -17.50 -36.80 -5.46
C ASP A 14 -18.58 -36.86 -4.36
N CYS A 15 -19.82 -36.95 -4.80
CA CYS A 15 -20.97 -37.25 -3.97
C CYS A 15 -20.95 -38.74 -3.59
N SER A 16 -20.77 -39.10 -2.31
CA SER A 16 -21.41 -40.29 -1.67
C SER A 16 -20.90 -40.62 -0.23
N GLY A 17 -21.46 -39.93 0.79
CA GLY A 17 -21.60 -40.35 2.22
C GLY A 17 -20.37 -40.84 3.02
N PRO A 18 -20.52 -41.28 4.28
CA PRO A 18 -21.32 -40.78 5.41
C PRO A 18 -20.41 -40.17 6.50
N HIS A 19 -20.53 -38.88 6.82
CA HIS A 19 -19.70 -38.27 7.88
C HIS A 19 -20.28 -38.49 9.28
N THR A 20 -19.61 -39.35 10.04
CA THR A 20 -19.64 -39.38 11.50
C THR A 20 -19.03 -38.10 12.08
N ARG A 21 -19.65 -37.65 13.17
CA ARG A 21 -19.55 -36.33 13.83
C ARG A 21 -18.23 -36.12 14.57
N ASP A 22 -17.78 -34.87 14.64
CA ASP A 22 -16.98 -34.33 15.76
C ASP A 22 -17.34 -32.84 15.99
N PRO A 23 -17.27 -32.31 17.23
CA PRO A 23 -18.30 -31.45 17.78
C PRO A 23 -17.72 -30.07 18.11
N THR A 24 -18.05 -29.07 17.30
CA THR A 24 -17.91 -27.68 17.72
C THR A 24 -19.31 -27.10 17.92
N PRO A 25 -19.55 -26.34 19.01
CA PRO A 25 -20.88 -25.83 19.31
C PRO A 25 -21.12 -24.61 18.42
N TYR A 26 -21.45 -24.85 17.16
CA TYR A 26 -22.20 -23.86 16.41
C TYR A 26 -23.55 -23.80 17.10
N ILE A 27 -23.89 -22.66 17.74
CA ILE A 27 -25.28 -22.39 18.08
C ILE A 27 -26.01 -22.36 16.75
N ARG A 28 -26.60 -23.50 16.40
CA ARG A 28 -27.46 -23.63 15.24
C ARG A 28 -28.60 -22.67 15.50
N ALA A 29 -28.70 -21.63 14.66
CA ALA A 29 -29.91 -20.82 14.61
C ALA A 29 -31.09 -21.80 14.58
N PRO A 30 -32.09 -21.67 15.47
CA PRO A 30 -33.17 -22.64 15.52
C PRO A 30 -33.70 -22.83 14.10
N ASP A 31 -33.74 -24.10 13.66
CA ASP A 31 -34.21 -24.55 12.35
C ASP A 31 -35.71 -24.22 12.22
N THR A 32 -36.02 -22.93 12.26
CA THR A 32 -37.27 -22.38 11.79
C THR A 32 -37.13 -22.44 10.29
N HIS A 33 -37.83 -23.42 9.70
CA HIS A 33 -38.26 -23.33 8.31
C HIS A 33 -39.10 -22.06 8.19
N VAL A 34 -38.44 -20.92 8.12
CA VAL A 34 -39.07 -19.69 7.66
C VAL A 34 -39.40 -19.98 6.20
N PRO A 35 -40.68 -20.03 5.80
CA PRO A 35 -41.02 -20.21 4.41
C PRO A 35 -40.34 -19.08 3.64
N ILE A 36 -39.44 -19.45 2.73
CA ILE A 36 -38.78 -18.50 1.85
C ILE A 36 -39.87 -18.03 0.89
N ASN A 37 -40.53 -16.95 1.24
CA ASN A 37 -41.44 -16.26 0.34
C ASN A 37 -40.57 -15.56 -0.70
N ASP A 38 -40.55 -16.06 -1.93
CA ASP A 38 -39.69 -15.58 -3.01
C ASP A 38 -39.87 -14.07 -3.28
N GLN A 39 -41.05 -13.53 -2.95
CA GLN A 39 -41.36 -12.10 -3.02
C GLN A 39 -40.61 -11.29 -1.94
N GLU A 40 -40.54 -11.77 -0.71
CA GLU A 40 -39.81 -11.09 0.38
C GLU A 40 -38.29 -11.23 0.22
N SER A 41 -37.81 -12.40 -0.23
CA SER A 41 -36.38 -12.63 -0.53
C SER A 41 -35.84 -11.66 -1.59
N SER A 42 -36.64 -11.41 -2.63
CA SER A 42 -36.31 -10.42 -3.66
C SER A 42 -36.23 -9.00 -3.08
N GLN A 43 -37.10 -8.69 -2.10
CA GLN A 43 -37.14 -7.40 -1.44
C GLN A 43 -35.94 -7.18 -0.51
N TYR A 44 -35.45 -8.21 0.19
CA TYR A 44 -34.22 -8.16 0.98
C TYR A 44 -32.98 -7.98 0.10
N LEU A 45 -32.85 -8.75 -0.98
CA LEU A 45 -31.75 -8.59 -1.95
C LEU A 45 -31.76 -7.21 -2.59
N GLN A 46 -32.93 -6.68 -2.91
CA GLN A 46 -33.06 -5.36 -3.54
C GLN A 46 -32.79 -4.22 -2.56
N ALA A 47 -33.16 -4.36 -1.28
CA ALA A 47 -32.81 -3.43 -0.22
C ALA A 47 -31.30 -3.41 0.05
N ASP A 48 -30.66 -4.58 0.09
CA ASP A 48 -29.22 -4.73 0.30
C ASP A 48 -28.43 -4.19 -0.92
N HIS A 49 -28.90 -4.47 -2.14
CA HIS A 49 -28.37 -3.84 -3.35
C HIS A 49 -28.52 -2.32 -3.33
N HIS A 50 -29.65 -1.78 -2.88
CA HIS A 50 -29.87 -0.34 -2.83
C HIS A 50 -28.95 0.34 -1.80
N GLU A 51 -28.75 -0.26 -0.62
CA GLU A 51 -27.81 0.22 0.41
C GLU A 51 -26.35 0.09 -0.02
N LEU A 52 -25.96 -1.00 -0.69
CA LEU A 52 -24.65 -1.15 -1.32
C LEU A 52 -24.41 -0.13 -2.43
N THR A 53 -25.45 0.25 -3.17
CA THR A 53 -25.40 1.25 -4.23
C THR A 53 -25.32 2.67 -3.65
N LYS A 54 -26.02 2.94 -2.54
CA LYS A 54 -25.99 4.23 -1.82
C LYS A 54 -24.61 4.51 -1.18
N ARG A 55 -23.86 3.45 -0.82
CA ARG A 55 -22.46 3.53 -0.37
C ARG A 55 -21.45 3.87 -1.48
N ARG A 56 -21.88 3.98 -2.75
CA ARG A 56 -21.01 4.23 -3.91
C ARG A 56 -20.90 5.70 -4.32
N LEU A 57 -20.85 6.63 -3.36
CA LEU A 57 -20.80 8.07 -3.63
C LEU A 57 -19.52 8.54 -4.34
N PHE A 58 -18.45 7.74 -4.35
CA PHE A 58 -17.17 8.04 -5.01
C PHE A 58 -16.73 6.93 -5.98
N VAL A 59 -17.65 6.44 -6.82
CA VAL A 59 -17.28 5.52 -7.91
C VAL A 59 -16.82 6.32 -9.11
N THR A 60 -15.50 6.46 -9.23
CA THR A 60 -14.86 6.92 -10.46
C THR A 60 -15.01 5.85 -11.54
N TYR A 61 -15.59 6.21 -12.70
CA TYR A 61 -15.86 5.27 -13.79
C TYR A 61 -14.60 4.84 -14.57
N ASN A 62 -13.52 5.64 -14.51
CA ASN A 62 -12.27 5.36 -15.21
C ASN A 62 -11.28 4.58 -14.32
N THR A 63 -10.91 3.38 -14.76
CA THR A 63 -9.97 2.48 -14.05
C THR A 63 -8.61 3.15 -13.81
N HIS A 64 -8.07 3.89 -14.77
CA HIS A 64 -6.75 4.54 -14.63
C HIS A 64 -6.76 5.66 -13.60
N LEU A 65 -7.86 6.39 -13.50
CA LEU A 65 -7.97 7.45 -12.51
C LEU A 65 -8.07 6.86 -11.10
N ARG A 66 -8.75 5.72 -10.94
CA ARG A 66 -8.78 4.98 -9.66
C ARG A 66 -7.40 4.48 -9.26
N GLU A 67 -6.68 3.90 -10.21
CA GLU A 67 -5.28 3.47 -10.05
C GLU A 67 -4.40 4.65 -9.58
N CYS A 68 -4.47 5.80 -10.26
CA CYS A 68 -3.70 6.99 -9.91
C CYS A 68 -4.07 7.57 -8.54
N LEU A 69 -5.36 7.61 -8.18
CA LEU A 69 -5.80 8.10 -6.88
C LEU A 69 -5.35 7.18 -5.73
N ALA A 70 -5.33 5.87 -5.96
CA ALA A 70 -4.81 4.91 -4.99
C ALA A 70 -3.30 5.09 -4.77
N GLU A 71 -2.53 5.25 -5.84
CA GLU A 71 -1.10 5.57 -5.78
C GLU A 71 -0.84 6.89 -5.06
N PHE A 72 -1.59 7.95 -5.39
CA PHE A 72 -1.50 9.24 -4.70
C PHE A 72 -1.72 9.07 -3.19
N LEU A 73 -2.81 8.41 -2.77
CA LEU A 73 -3.13 8.23 -1.36
C LEU A 73 -2.06 7.38 -0.64
N ALA A 74 -1.59 6.31 -1.26
CA ALA A 74 -0.54 5.47 -0.70
C ALA A 74 0.77 6.24 -0.53
N THR A 75 1.16 7.05 -1.52
CA THR A 75 2.36 7.90 -1.41
C THR A 75 2.19 8.98 -0.35
N VAL A 76 1.02 9.61 -0.22
CA VAL A 76 0.74 10.58 0.86
C VAL A 76 0.96 9.93 2.22
N LEU A 77 0.40 8.74 2.45
CA LEU A 77 0.55 8.03 3.71
C LEU A 77 2.01 7.65 3.99
N ALA A 78 2.67 7.00 3.03
CA ALA A 78 4.05 6.57 3.17
C ALA A 78 4.99 7.75 3.49
N ILE A 79 4.84 8.87 2.78
CA ILE A 79 5.67 10.06 2.97
C ILE A 79 5.33 10.78 4.28
N THR A 80 4.05 10.90 4.65
CA THR A 80 3.66 11.55 5.91
C THR A 80 4.24 10.81 7.11
N PHE A 81 4.10 9.48 7.18
CA PHE A 81 4.64 8.70 8.29
C PHE A 81 6.18 8.60 8.26
N GLY A 82 6.78 8.42 7.09
CA GLY A 82 8.24 8.35 6.94
C GLY A 82 8.93 9.66 7.34
N LEU A 83 8.48 10.79 6.79
CA LEU A 83 9.01 12.11 7.15
C LEU A 83 8.64 12.49 8.59
N GLY A 84 7.48 12.07 9.09
CA GLY A 84 7.10 12.26 10.49
C GLY A 84 8.09 11.61 11.47
N GLY A 85 8.55 10.40 11.16
CA GLY A 85 9.60 9.72 11.95
C GLY A 85 10.94 10.45 11.91
N ILE A 86 11.36 10.96 10.75
CA ILE A 86 12.57 11.78 10.60
C ILE A 86 12.43 13.08 11.40
N ALA A 87 11.32 13.79 11.27
CA ALA A 87 11.04 15.03 11.98
C ALA A 87 11.02 14.82 13.50
N GLN A 88 10.45 13.71 13.97
CA GLN A 88 10.46 13.35 15.38
C GLN A 88 11.90 13.16 15.90
N ASN A 89 12.74 12.43 15.17
CA ASN A 89 14.14 12.18 15.53
C ASN A 89 14.99 13.47 15.47
N ALA A 90 14.76 14.33 14.49
CA ALA A 90 15.58 15.52 14.25
C ALA A 90 15.17 16.74 15.09
N LEU A 91 13.87 16.93 15.35
CA LEU A 91 13.37 18.12 16.04
C LEU A 91 13.18 17.90 17.55
N TRP A 92 13.05 16.67 18.03
CA TRP A 92 12.74 16.39 19.44
C TRP A 92 13.90 15.68 20.12
N ASN A 93 14.44 16.31 21.17
CA ASN A 93 15.43 15.69 22.04
C ASN A 93 14.83 14.42 22.67
N GLY A 94 15.38 13.25 22.32
CA GLY A 94 14.88 11.94 22.75
C GLY A 94 13.69 11.39 21.95
N GLY A 95 13.39 11.95 20.78
CA GLY A 95 12.27 11.53 19.94
C GLY A 95 12.45 10.21 19.18
N GLY A 96 13.69 9.71 19.05
CA GLY A 96 14.01 8.45 18.37
C GLY A 96 15.51 8.26 18.17
N ASP A 97 15.87 7.17 17.51
CA ASP A 97 17.20 6.94 16.93
C ASP A 97 17.04 6.50 15.46
N THR A 98 18.14 6.41 14.73
CA THR A 98 18.23 5.96 13.33
C THR A 98 17.51 4.62 13.12
N MET A 99 17.53 3.72 14.11
CA MET A 99 16.77 2.47 14.07
C MET A 99 15.25 2.70 14.06
N THR A 100 14.75 3.58 14.93
CA THR A 100 13.33 3.94 15.01
C THR A 100 12.85 4.56 13.70
N VAL A 101 13.66 5.43 13.09
CA VAL A 101 13.37 6.02 11.78
C VAL A 101 13.30 4.94 10.70
N SER A 102 14.26 4.01 10.67
CA SER A 102 14.32 2.93 9.68
C SER A 102 13.11 1.99 9.76
N VAL A 103 12.74 1.58 10.98
CA VAL A 103 11.55 0.75 11.22
C VAL A 103 10.27 1.53 10.89
N GLY A 104 10.20 2.81 11.27
CA GLY A 104 9.08 3.70 10.97
C GLY A 104 8.83 3.84 9.46
N TRP A 105 9.89 3.99 8.66
CA TRP A 105 9.80 3.98 7.20
C TRP A 105 9.27 2.66 6.65
N GLY A 106 9.73 1.52 7.18
CA GLY A 106 9.23 0.20 6.77
C GLY A 106 7.72 0.05 7.03
N VAL A 107 7.25 0.47 8.21
CA VAL A 107 5.82 0.44 8.57
C VAL A 107 5.02 1.43 7.71
N ALA A 108 5.54 2.62 7.45
CA ALA A 108 4.91 3.62 6.61
C ALA A 108 4.66 3.11 5.19
N VAL A 109 5.67 2.48 4.58
CA VAL A 109 5.56 1.85 3.26
C VAL A 109 4.56 0.71 3.28
N MET A 110 4.59 -0.16 4.30
CA MET A 110 3.65 -1.28 4.45
C MET A 110 2.19 -0.80 4.51
N LEU A 111 1.91 0.27 5.27
CA LEU A 111 0.58 0.87 5.35
C LEU A 111 0.14 1.45 4.00
N GLY A 112 1.05 2.16 3.31
CA GLY A 112 0.80 2.65 1.96
C GLY A 112 0.47 1.50 0.99
N THR A 113 1.22 0.40 1.06
CA THR A 113 0.98 -0.76 0.19
C THR A 113 -0.36 -1.39 0.46
N PHE A 114 -0.76 -1.58 1.73
CA PHE A 114 -2.06 -2.18 2.05
C PHE A 114 -3.25 -1.36 1.55
N VAL A 115 -3.12 -0.04 1.47
CA VAL A 115 -4.18 0.82 0.94
C VAL A 115 -4.29 0.71 -0.59
N ALA A 116 -3.17 0.61 -1.30
CA ALA A 116 -3.14 0.62 -2.77
C ALA A 116 -3.13 -0.78 -3.43
N ASP A 117 -2.85 -1.85 -2.69
CA ASP A 117 -2.58 -3.18 -3.26
C ASP A 117 -3.77 -3.71 -4.08
N SER A 118 -4.98 -3.57 -3.54
CA SER A 118 -6.22 -4.04 -4.19
C SER A 118 -6.66 -3.21 -5.41
N VAL A 119 -6.05 -2.04 -5.67
CA VAL A 119 -6.52 -1.11 -6.71
C VAL A 119 -5.48 -0.86 -7.79
N SER A 120 -4.24 -0.49 -7.43
CA SER A 120 -3.21 -0.06 -8.38
C SER A 120 -2.02 -1.01 -8.50
N GLY A 121 -1.94 -2.02 -7.63
CA GLY A 121 -0.77 -2.87 -7.46
C GLY A 121 0.31 -2.28 -6.55
N ALA A 122 -0.03 -1.23 -5.78
CA ALA A 122 0.80 -0.64 -4.71
C ALA A 122 2.25 -0.34 -5.11
N GLN A 123 2.46 0.42 -6.19
CA GLN A 123 3.81 0.72 -6.66
C GLN A 123 4.48 1.78 -5.78
N ILE A 124 3.76 2.85 -5.42
CA ILE A 124 4.12 3.94 -4.50
C ILE A 124 5.32 4.79 -4.94
N ILE A 125 6.26 4.20 -5.68
CA ILE A 125 7.55 4.73 -6.10
C ILE A 125 7.67 4.58 -7.62
N SER A 126 8.10 5.66 -8.27
CA SER A 126 8.21 5.76 -9.72
C SER A 126 9.19 4.76 -10.34
N VAL A 127 10.25 4.38 -9.62
CA VAL A 127 11.21 3.36 -10.08
C VAL A 127 10.54 1.99 -10.25
N ILE A 128 9.59 1.65 -9.38
CA ILE A 128 8.84 0.39 -9.51
C ILE A 128 7.92 0.46 -10.74
N THR A 129 7.26 1.60 -10.95
CA THR A 129 6.39 1.83 -12.11
C THR A 129 7.15 1.64 -13.42
N VAL A 130 8.31 2.26 -13.55
CA VAL A 130 9.17 2.12 -14.74
C VAL A 130 9.63 0.66 -14.90
N THR A 131 10.06 0.04 -13.82
CA THR A 131 10.59 -1.33 -13.90
C THR A 131 9.50 -2.35 -14.26
N ASN A 132 8.28 -2.18 -13.74
CA ASN A 132 7.12 -2.97 -14.16
C ASN A 132 6.77 -2.78 -15.64
N ALA A 133 6.96 -1.57 -16.19
CA ALA A 133 6.77 -1.32 -17.61
C ALA A 133 7.85 -2.01 -18.46
N VAL A 134 9.11 -2.04 -17.99
CA VAL A 134 10.21 -2.77 -18.63
C VAL A 134 9.97 -4.28 -18.63
N TYR A 135 9.47 -4.84 -17.51
CA TYR A 135 9.13 -6.27 -17.41
C TYR A 135 7.79 -6.64 -18.07
N GLY A 136 7.11 -5.69 -18.74
CA GLY A 136 5.85 -5.95 -19.45
C GLY A 136 4.64 -6.19 -18.54
N ARG A 137 4.73 -5.87 -17.24
CA ARG A 137 3.62 -5.98 -16.27
C ARG A 137 2.67 -4.78 -16.31
N MET A 138 3.06 -3.69 -16.96
CA MET A 138 2.27 -2.47 -17.12
C MET A 138 2.51 -1.86 -18.51
N PRO A 139 1.46 -1.38 -19.20
CA PRO A 139 1.65 -0.69 -20.48
C PRO A 139 2.27 0.70 -20.27
N TRP A 140 3.25 1.04 -21.12
CA TRP A 140 4.04 2.27 -21.04
C TRP A 140 3.24 3.58 -20.99
N TRP A 141 2.05 3.60 -21.60
CA TRP A 141 1.20 4.79 -21.62
C TRP A 141 0.61 5.15 -20.24
N LYS A 142 0.51 4.18 -19.30
CA LYS A 142 0.02 4.44 -17.93
C LYS A 142 1.08 5.03 -17.02
N VAL A 143 2.35 4.77 -17.30
CA VAL A 143 3.52 5.19 -16.49
C VAL A 143 3.49 6.68 -16.13
N PRO A 144 3.31 7.63 -17.07
CA PRO A 144 3.31 9.05 -16.71
C PRO A 144 2.19 9.44 -15.75
N GLY A 145 1.02 8.80 -15.83
CA GLY A 145 -0.10 9.05 -14.90
C GLY A 145 0.26 8.65 -13.47
N TYR A 146 0.86 7.47 -13.31
CA TYR A 146 1.35 6.98 -12.02
C TYR A 146 2.45 7.89 -11.44
N MET A 147 3.43 8.29 -12.26
CA MET A 147 4.50 9.17 -11.82
C MET A 147 3.99 10.52 -11.32
N VAL A 148 3.04 11.14 -12.04
CA VAL A 148 2.42 12.40 -11.62
C VAL A 148 1.66 12.22 -10.31
N ALA A 149 0.88 11.15 -10.17
CA ALA A 149 0.16 10.86 -8.94
C ALA A 149 1.10 10.68 -7.73
N GLN A 150 2.19 9.94 -7.91
CA GLN A 150 3.19 9.71 -6.85
C GLN A 150 3.92 11.01 -6.49
N ILE A 151 4.32 11.83 -7.46
CA ILE A 151 4.99 13.12 -7.19
C ILE A 151 4.05 14.07 -6.44
N LEU A 152 2.79 14.17 -6.86
CA LEU A 152 1.78 14.98 -6.16
C LEU A 152 1.52 14.44 -4.76
N GLY A 153 1.46 13.13 -4.59
CA GLY A 153 1.27 12.49 -3.29
C GLY A 153 2.43 12.76 -2.34
N ALA A 154 3.67 12.67 -2.85
CA ALA A 154 4.86 12.99 -2.07
C ALA A 154 4.91 14.48 -1.68
N PHE A 155 4.54 15.37 -2.60
CA PHE A 155 4.46 16.80 -2.31
C PHE A 155 3.43 17.11 -1.20
N VAL A 156 2.24 16.52 -1.28
CA VAL A 156 1.19 16.71 -0.26
C VAL A 156 1.60 16.12 1.07
N GLY A 157 2.19 14.91 1.09
CA GLY A 157 2.70 14.29 2.32
C GLY A 157 3.80 15.13 2.99
N ALA A 158 4.73 15.67 2.21
CA ALA A 158 5.76 16.59 2.71
C ALA A 158 5.15 17.89 3.25
N ALA A 159 4.18 18.47 2.55
CA ALA A 159 3.48 19.68 2.99
C ALA A 159 2.75 19.47 4.33
N LEU A 160 2.11 18.30 4.54
CA LEU A 160 1.46 17.96 5.81
C LEU A 160 2.45 17.95 6.97
N ILE A 161 3.62 17.34 6.80
CA ILE A 161 4.66 17.30 7.84
C ILE A 161 5.30 18.66 8.06
N TYR A 162 5.48 19.45 7.02
CA TYR A 162 5.92 20.84 7.15
C TYR A 162 4.95 21.66 7.99
N VAL A 163 3.64 21.60 7.69
CA VAL A 163 2.61 22.32 8.44
C VAL A 163 2.54 21.85 9.89
N LEU A 164 2.59 20.54 10.13
CA LEU A 164 2.56 19.94 11.46
C LEU A 164 3.73 20.42 12.34
N ASN A 165 4.92 20.53 11.76
CA ASN A 165 6.13 20.93 12.47
C ASN A 165 6.52 22.40 12.24
N ALA A 166 5.68 23.22 11.59
CA ALA A 166 6.02 24.56 11.14
C ALA A 166 6.50 25.47 12.28
N GLN A 167 5.84 25.39 13.44
CA GLN A 167 6.21 26.19 14.60
C GLN A 167 7.61 25.83 15.13
N LYS A 168 7.97 24.54 15.07
CA LYS A 168 9.24 24.06 15.59
C LYS A 168 10.37 24.30 14.61
N ILE A 169 10.14 24.02 13.33
CA ILE A 169 11.07 24.34 12.24
C ILE A 169 11.42 25.83 12.25
N ARG A 170 10.44 26.73 12.39
CA ARG A 170 10.70 28.18 12.44
C ARG A 170 11.48 28.64 13.68
N ARG A 171 11.40 27.90 14.79
CA ARG A 171 12.16 28.20 16.01
C ARG A 171 13.61 27.75 15.90
N GLU A 172 13.81 26.55 15.35
CA GLU A 172 15.15 25.94 15.21
C GLU A 172 15.93 26.54 14.03
N ASP A 173 15.24 26.87 12.94
CA ASP A 173 15.83 27.38 11.69
C ASP A 173 15.01 28.55 11.13
N PRO A 174 15.16 29.76 11.70
CA PRO A 174 14.43 30.94 11.26
C PRO A 174 14.80 31.40 9.84
N ASN A 175 15.98 31.03 9.34
CA ASN A 175 16.45 31.39 8.00
C ASN A 175 16.18 30.31 6.93
N GLN A 176 15.66 29.14 7.33
CA GLN A 176 15.37 27.99 6.45
C GLN A 176 16.59 27.43 5.69
N GLU A 177 17.78 27.52 6.30
CA GLU A 177 19.06 27.15 5.67
C GLU A 177 19.48 25.71 5.98
N THR A 178 18.83 25.01 6.91
CA THR A 178 19.27 23.68 7.38
C THR A 178 18.14 22.65 7.38
N MET A 179 16.92 23.07 7.69
CA MET A 179 15.78 22.16 7.88
C MET A 179 15.21 21.59 6.58
N TYR A 180 15.68 22.04 5.41
CA TYR A 180 15.34 21.39 4.13
C TYR A 180 15.82 19.92 4.08
N ARG A 181 16.87 19.56 4.84
CA ARG A 181 17.41 18.19 4.95
C ARG A 181 16.44 17.19 5.55
N LEU A 182 15.33 17.65 6.15
CA LEU A 182 14.25 16.78 6.61
C LEU A 182 13.48 16.14 5.46
N PHE A 183 13.38 16.82 4.31
CA PHE A 183 12.46 16.46 3.22
C PHE A 183 13.15 15.75 2.06
N ILE A 184 14.47 15.89 1.94
CA ILE A 184 15.26 15.33 0.85
C ILE A 184 16.57 14.77 1.39
N THR A 185 16.99 13.65 0.81
CA THR A 185 18.23 12.95 1.18
C THR A 185 19.45 13.59 0.52
N TYR A 186 20.54 13.65 1.27
CA TYR A 186 21.82 14.16 0.80
C TYR A 186 22.93 13.16 1.04
N ALA A 187 23.93 13.18 0.15
CA ALA A 187 25.18 12.48 0.40
C ALA A 187 25.83 13.03 1.69
N ARG A 188 26.42 12.14 2.47
CA ARG A 188 27.16 12.51 3.68
C ARG A 188 28.42 13.29 3.30
N ASP A 189 28.79 14.27 4.13
CA ASP A 189 30.02 15.03 3.94
C ASP A 189 31.23 14.08 3.87
N GLY A 190 32.03 14.22 2.82
CA GLY A 190 33.18 13.36 2.53
C GLY A 190 32.89 12.13 1.65
N VAL A 191 31.65 11.91 1.21
CA VAL A 191 31.29 10.85 0.26
C VAL A 191 31.14 11.42 -1.14
N SER A 192 31.78 10.79 -2.14
CA SER A 192 31.66 11.23 -3.54
C SER A 192 30.27 10.90 -4.11
N ASN A 193 29.81 11.69 -5.09
CA ASN A 193 28.55 11.43 -5.79
C ASN A 193 28.51 10.03 -6.45
N TYR A 194 29.67 9.51 -6.89
CA TYR A 194 29.75 8.15 -7.42
C TYR A 194 29.45 7.12 -6.35
N THR A 195 30.04 7.27 -5.17
CA THR A 195 29.78 6.37 -4.03
C THR A 195 28.32 6.43 -3.60
N ALA A 196 27.72 7.62 -3.56
CA ALA A 196 26.29 7.78 -3.27
C ALA A 196 25.41 7.08 -4.31
N PHE A 197 25.74 7.19 -5.60
CA PHE A 197 25.05 6.45 -6.65
C PHE A 197 25.16 4.92 -6.45
N TYR A 198 26.36 4.43 -6.13
CA TYR A 198 26.59 3.01 -5.86
C TYR A 198 25.89 2.50 -4.62
N THR A 199 25.54 3.33 -3.64
CA THR A 199 24.74 2.89 -2.48
C THR A 199 23.25 2.82 -2.79
N GLU A 200 22.75 3.72 -3.65
CA GLU A 200 21.33 3.75 -4.03
C GLU A 200 20.95 2.57 -4.94
N VAL A 201 21.79 2.23 -5.92
CA VAL A 201 21.47 1.19 -6.91
C VAL A 201 21.20 -0.19 -6.26
N PRO A 202 22.09 -0.74 -5.41
CA PRO A 202 21.84 -2.03 -4.76
C PRO A 202 20.62 -2.01 -3.85
N SER A 203 20.38 -0.90 -3.13
CA SER A 203 19.24 -0.75 -2.23
C SER A 203 17.93 -0.86 -3.01
N VAL A 204 17.82 -0.12 -4.12
CA VAL A 204 16.67 -0.17 -5.02
C VAL A 204 16.51 -1.57 -5.64
N CYS A 205 17.61 -2.22 -6.04
CA CYS A 205 17.55 -3.58 -6.61
C CYS A 205 17.01 -4.60 -5.60
N VAL A 206 17.49 -4.60 -4.36
CA VAL A 206 17.03 -5.51 -3.31
C VAL A 206 15.54 -5.30 -3.02
N TYR A 207 15.13 -4.05 -2.89
CA TYR A 207 13.73 -3.70 -2.69
C TYR A 207 12.85 -4.17 -3.87
N HIS A 208 13.34 -4.00 -5.11
CA HIS A 208 12.60 -4.40 -6.30
C HIS A 208 12.44 -5.92 -6.43
N VAL A 209 13.47 -6.70 -6.10
CA VAL A 209 13.37 -8.17 -6.07
C VAL A 209 12.32 -8.63 -5.04
N GLY A 210 12.30 -8.00 -3.86
CA GLY A 210 11.28 -8.27 -2.85
C GLY A 210 9.87 -7.95 -3.36
N PHE A 211 9.70 -6.78 -3.98
CA PHE A 211 8.43 -6.34 -4.55
C PHE A 211 7.92 -7.28 -5.65
N LEU A 212 8.77 -7.66 -6.61
CA LEU A 212 8.39 -8.58 -7.69
C LEU A 212 7.96 -9.95 -7.15
N ARG A 213 8.63 -10.45 -6.10
CA ARG A 213 8.25 -11.71 -5.46
C ARG A 213 6.88 -11.60 -4.79
N HIS A 214 6.59 -10.48 -4.13
CA HIS A 214 5.28 -10.23 -3.52
C HIS A 214 4.18 -10.20 -4.60
N GLN A 215 4.40 -9.47 -5.69
CA GLN A 215 3.47 -9.38 -6.83
C GLN A 215 3.27 -10.72 -7.56
N GLY A 216 4.30 -11.57 -7.58
CA GLY A 216 4.22 -12.93 -8.13
C GLY A 216 3.37 -13.89 -7.31
N GLN A 217 3.04 -13.55 -6.05
CA GLN A 217 2.13 -14.33 -5.20
C GLN A 217 0.68 -13.82 -5.28
N THR A 218 0.47 -12.53 -5.55
CA THR A 218 -0.86 -11.90 -5.57
C THR A 218 -1.55 -11.90 -6.93
N GLN A 219 -0.79 -11.95 -8.03
CA GLN A 219 -1.35 -11.97 -9.39
C GLN A 219 -1.11 -13.34 -10.04
N PRO A 220 -2.12 -14.25 -10.14
CA PRO A 220 -2.02 -15.35 -11.08
C PRO A 220 -1.84 -14.75 -12.48
N LEU A 221 -0.98 -15.35 -13.31
CA LEU A 221 -0.64 -14.90 -14.66
C LEU A 221 -1.91 -14.79 -15.54
N ALA A 222 -2.65 -13.69 -15.44
CA ALA A 222 -3.93 -13.51 -16.12
C ALA A 222 -3.79 -12.98 -17.56
N TRP A 223 -2.63 -13.20 -18.19
CA TRP A 223 -2.35 -12.79 -19.56
C TRP A 223 -1.61 -13.89 -20.34
N GLN A 224 -2.13 -15.12 -20.29
CA GLN A 224 -1.94 -16.13 -21.32
C GLN A 224 -3.29 -16.54 -21.88
#